data_AF-A0A9D2SFD3-F1
#
_entry.id   AF-A0A9D2SFD3-F1
#
_cell.length_a   1.000
_cell.length_b   1.000
_cell.length_c   1.000
_cell.angle_alpha   90.00
_cell.angle_beta   90.00
_cell.angle_gamma   90.00
#
_symmetry.space_group_name_H-M   'P 1'
#
loop_
_entity.id
_entity.type
_entity.pdbx_description
1 polymer ?
#
loop_
_entity_poly.entity_id
_entity_poly.type
_entity_poly.pdbx_seq_one_letter_code
_entity_poly.pdbx_strand_id
1 'polypeptide(L)' 'MVLELAPPYAVVCDGKHRPLERPKRKKLLHLAPTGTVLPQEAVKTNGKIRKALRPFQDGAHR' A
#
# COMPACT_ATOMS: atom_id res chain seq x y z
N MET A 1 -0.33 -0.69 0.13
CA MET A 1 0.60 -0.38 1.24
C MET A 1 0.36 1.02 1.78
N VAL A 2 0.92 1.33 2.95
CA VAL A 2 0.99 2.68 3.52
C VAL A 2 2.35 3.30 3.16
N LEU A 3 2.34 4.53 2.64
CA LEU A 3 3.54 5.32 2.36
C LEU A 3 3.88 6.28 3.50
N GLU A 4 2.85 6.84 4.14
CA GLU A 4 2.97 7.84 5.20
C GLU A 4 1.82 7.69 6.20
N LEU A 5 2.13 7.89 7.48
CA LEU A 5 1.16 7.98 8.56
C LEU A 5 1.04 9.44 9.02
N ALA A 6 -0.14 10.01 8.85
CA ALA A 6 -0.47 11.39 9.21
C ALA A 6 -1.84 11.40 9.90
N PRO A 7 -1.93 11.08 11.21
CA PRO A 7 -3.19 10.92 11.92
C PRO A 7 -4.13 12.12 11.75
N PRO A 8 -5.45 11.90 11.53
CA PRO A 8 -6.17 10.62 11.60
C PRO A 8 -6.20 9.83 10.27
N TYR A 9 -5.27 10.11 9.35
CA TYR A 9 -5.19 9.51 8.03
C TYR A 9 -3.88 8.74 7.79
N ALA A 10 -3.87 7.96 6.71
CA ALA A 10 -2.67 7.43 6.10
C ALA A 10 -2.73 7.64 4.58
N VAL A 11 -1.56 7.74 3.96
CA VAL A 11 -1.42 7.80 2.51
C VAL A 11 -1.15 6.37 2.01
N VAL A 12 -2.02 5.85 1.15
CA VAL A 12 -1.94 4.47 0.64
C VAL A 12 -1.72 4.41 -0.87
N CYS A 13 -0.93 3.43 -1.29
CA CYS A 13 -0.57 3.18 -2.69
C CYS A 13 -0.63 1.68 -3.01
N ASP A 14 -1.09 1.34 -4.21
CA ASP A 14 -1.11 -0.02 -4.76
C ASP A 14 -0.39 -0.13 -6.11
N GLY A 15 0.11 0.97 -6.66
CA GLY A 15 0.84 1.00 -7.93
C GLY A 15 -0.03 0.71 -9.17
N LYS A 16 -1.36 0.63 -9.03
CA LYS A 16 -2.32 0.42 -10.12
C LYS A 16 -3.44 1.45 -10.10
N HIS A 17 -4.41 1.30 -9.20
CA HIS A 17 -5.54 2.22 -9.06
C HIS A 17 -5.16 3.45 -8.23
N ARG A 18 -4.15 3.32 -7.38
CA ARG A 18 -3.58 4.35 -6.51
C ARG A 18 -2.06 4.34 -6.75
N PRO A 19 -1.60 4.96 -7.86
CA PRO A 19 -0.17 4.99 -8.19
C PRO A 19 0.59 5.97 -7.28
N LEU A 20 1.93 5.94 -7.31
CA LEU A 20 2.80 6.80 -6.49
C LEU A 20 2.57 8.30 -6.71
N GLU A 21 2.24 8.67 -7.94
CA GLU A 21 2.00 10.05 -8.36
C GLU A 21 0.63 10.55 -7.89
N ARG A 22 -0.29 9.63 -7.60
CA ARG A 22 -1.64 9.94 -7.11
C ARG A 22 -2.08 8.94 -6.05
N PRO A 23 -1.43 8.95 -4.87
CA PRO A 23 -1.77 8.06 -3.79
C PRO A 23 -3.11 8.47 -3.17
N LYS A 24 -3.73 7.57 -2.41
CA LYS A 24 -5.02 7.84 -1.77
C LYS A 24 -4.84 8.16 -0.30
N ARG A 25 -5.53 9.18 0.18
CA ARG A 25 -5.72 9.40 1.62
C ARG A 25 -6.84 8.49 2.14
N LYS A 26 -6.57 7.72 3.20
CA LYS A 26 -7.55 6.83 3.86
C LYS A 26 -7.54 7.11 5.37
N LYS A 27 -8.71 7.22 5.98
CA LYS A 27 -8.81 7.36 7.45
C LYS A 27 -8.30 6.08 8.13
N LEU A 28 -7.57 6.23 9.23
CA LEU A 28 -7.00 5.11 9.99
C LEU A 28 -8.07 4.13 10.46
N LEU A 29 -9.27 4.62 10.81
CA LEU A 29 -10.41 3.78 11.22
C LEU A 29 -10.92 2.79 10.15
N HIS A 30 -10.47 2.92 8.90
CA HIS A 30 -10.81 2.02 7.80
C HIS A 30 -9.62 1.18 7.33
N LEU A 31 -8.52 1.19 8.09
CA LEU A 31 -7.31 0.44 7.80
C LEU A 31 -7.11 -0.61 8.89
N ALA A 32 -6.63 -1.79 8.48
CA ALA A 32 -6.18 -2.84 9.38
C ALA A 32 -4.66 -2.99 9.22
N PRO A 33 -3.89 -3.10 10.32
CA PRO A 33 -2.46 -3.33 10.25
C PRO A 33 -2.18 -4.71 9.66
N THR A 34 -1.23 -4.79 8.73
CA THR A 34 -0.85 -6.05 8.05
C THR A 34 0.37 -6.73 8.68
N GLY A 35 1.05 -6.10 9.64
CA GLY A 35 2.27 -6.61 10.28
C GLY A 35 3.48 -6.77 9.36
N THR A 36 3.36 -6.42 8.08
CA THR A 36 4.40 -6.62 7.07
C THR A 36 4.94 -5.27 6.61
N VAL A 37 6.26 -5.11 6.65
CA VAL A 37 6.96 -3.92 6.14
C VAL A 37 7.68 -4.30 4.86
N LEU A 38 7.47 -3.52 3.80
CA LEU A 38 8.17 -3.70 2.52
C LEU A 38 9.51 -2.94 2.54
N PRO A 39 10.59 -3.48 1.94
CA PRO A 39 11.85 -2.77 1.82
C PRO A 39 11.70 -1.55 0.90
N GLN A 40 12.46 -0.48 1.16
CA GLN A 40 12.37 0.76 0.38
C GLN A 40 12.55 0.56 -1.13
N GLU A 41 13.38 -0.40 -1.54
CA GLU A 41 13.62 -0.68 -2.95
C GLU A 41 12.37 -1.16 -3.71
N ALA A 42 11.44 -1.83 -3.00
CA ALA A 42 10.18 -2.31 -3.55
C ALA A 42 9.19 -1.17 -3.83
N VAL A 43 9.44 0.03 -3.29
CA VAL A 43 8.52 1.18 -3.34
C VAL A 43 8.97 2.25 -4.35
N LYS A 44 10.03 1.99 -5.14
CA LYS A 44 10.59 2.97 -6.08
C LYS A 44 9.73 3.25 -7.32
N THR A 45 8.97 2.27 -7.80
CA THR A 45 8.11 2.43 -9.00
C THR A 45 6.81 1.67 -8.88
N ASN A 46 5.77 2.13 -9.57
CA ASN A 46 4.46 1.46 -9.64
C ASN A 46 4.57 -0.02 -10.06
N GLY A 47 5.52 -0.37 -10.93
CA GLY A 47 5.79 -1.76 -11.32
C GLY A 47 6.36 -2.61 -10.19
N LYS A 48 7.33 -2.08 -9.42
CA LYS A 48 7.90 -2.79 -8.27
C LYS A 48 6.87 -2.96 -7.14
N ILE A 49 6.05 -1.93 -6.91
CA ILE A 49 4.96 -1.97 -5.93
C ILE A 49 3.98 -3.08 -6.24
N ARG A 50 3.52 -3.18 -7.49
CA ARG A 50 2.60 -4.26 -7.91
C ARG A 50 3.20 -5.64 -7.70
N LYS A 51 4.48 -5.83 -8.04
CA LYS A 51 5.19 -7.11 -7.82
C LYS A 51 5.30 -7.44 -6.33
N ALA A 52 5.67 -6.47 -5.51
CA ALA A 52 5.82 -6.65 -4.06
C ALA A 52 4.48 -6.93 -3.35
N LEU A 53 3.38 -6.38 -3.86
CA LEU A 53 2.04 -6.60 -3.31
C LEU A 53 1.35 -7.87 -3.81
N ARG A 54 1.83 -8.47 -4.92
CA ARG A 54 1.21 -9.66 -5.53
C ARG A 54 1.01 -10.84 -4.57
N PRO A 55 1.96 -11.21 -3.69
CA PRO A 55 1.77 -12.31 -2.74
C PRO A 55 0.61 -12.11 -1.75
N PHE A 56 0.18 -10.86 -1.54
CA PHE A 56 -0.88 -10.50 -0.59
C PHE A 56 -2.26 -10.34 -1.26
N GLN A 57 -2.34 -10.45 -2.59
CA GLN A 57 -3.59 -10.26 -3.34
C GLN A 57 -4.42 -11.56 -3.42
N ASP A 58 -3.78 -12.71 -3.32
CA ASP A 58 -4.42 -14.02 -3.50
C ASP A 58 -5.14 -14.52 -2.23
N GLY A 59 -4.90 -13.89 -1.07
CA GLY A 59 -5.52 -14.25 0.21
C GLY A 59 -6.97 -13.75 0.43
N ALA A 60 -7.55 -13.03 -0.53
CA ALA A 60 -8.94 -12.55 -0.43
C ALA A 60 -10.00 -13.61 -0.84
N HIS A 61 -9.57 -14.83 -1.21
CA HIS A 61 -10.44 -15.94 -1.66
C HIS A 61 -10.04 -17.31 -1.07
N ARG A 62 -9.89 -17.41 0.25
CA ARG A 62 -10.02 -18.69 0.98
C ARG A 62 -10.83 -18.49 2.25
#